data_AF-A0A368S645-F1
#
_entry.id   AF-A0A368S645-F1
#
_cell.length_a   1.000
_cell.length_b   1.000
_cell.length_c   1.000
_cell.angle_alpha   90.00
_cell.angle_beta   90.00
_cell.angle_gamma   90.00
#
_symmetry.space_group_name_H-M   'P 1'
#
loop_
_entity.id
_entity.type
_entity.pdbx_description
1 polymer ?
#
loop_
_entity_poly.entity_id
_entity_poly.type
_entity_poly.pdbx_seq_one_letter_code
_entity_poly.pdbx_strand_id
1 'polypeptide(L)'
;MHARRAGGAACAGGRGNAGGEKAGGRGNAGGEKQEHIDRIKLARRRLIIQGAALTVVAASVCFLQVMRRRGRGYSAQELAPLRAALAELTSAIRAATAPAEPHPDLYPTVMCIPGFTREELLVALSYLVDGRGRGAAFLAMSEPHRALWIKHILAKQEI
;
A
#
# COMPACT_ATOMS: atom_id res chain seq x y z
N MET A 1 -43.30 -24.07 -51.93
CA MET A 1 -43.38 -24.60 -50.55
C MET A 1 -42.58 -23.66 -49.66
N HIS A 2 -43.24 -22.68 -49.04
CA HIS A 2 -43.61 -22.66 -47.61
C HIS A 2 -42.40 -22.74 -46.67
N ALA A 3 -42.27 -22.01 -45.56
CA ALA A 3 -42.74 -20.72 -45.03
C ALA A 3 -42.29 -20.69 -43.55
N ARG A 4 -42.16 -19.47 -42.99
CA ARG A 4 -42.12 -19.08 -41.54
C ARG A 4 -40.76 -19.15 -40.81
N ARG A 5 -40.24 -18.02 -40.27
CA ARG A 5 -40.64 -17.24 -39.04
C ARG A 5 -40.38 -18.06 -37.76
N ALA A 6 -39.89 -17.56 -36.63
CA ALA A 6 -39.60 -16.25 -36.03
C ALA A 6 -38.62 -16.52 -34.84
N GLY A 7 -38.02 -15.58 -34.12
CA GLY A 7 -38.29 -14.16 -33.99
C GLY A 7 -37.22 -13.46 -33.14
N GLY A 8 -37.33 -12.13 -33.10
CA GLY A 8 -36.51 -11.27 -32.27
C GLY A 8 -37.16 -10.91 -30.93
N ALA A 9 -36.35 -10.32 -30.06
CA ALA A 9 -36.74 -9.41 -28.99
C ALA A 9 -35.60 -8.37 -28.92
N ALA A 10 -35.76 -7.13 -29.39
CA ALA A 10 -36.59 -6.05 -28.84
C ALA A 10 -36.12 -5.59 -27.45
N CYS A 11 -35.25 -4.58 -27.43
CA CYS A 11 -35.12 -3.65 -26.30
C CYS A 11 -35.59 -2.27 -26.78
N ALA A 12 -36.91 -2.05 -26.79
CA ALA A 12 -37.52 -0.72 -26.63
C ALA A 12 -37.28 -0.30 -25.17
N GLY A 13 -36.95 0.94 -24.82
CA GLY A 13 -37.59 2.19 -25.20
C GLY A 13 -38.31 2.72 -23.94
N GLY A 14 -37.77 3.77 -23.32
CA GLY A 14 -38.37 4.41 -22.15
C GLY A 14 -37.80 5.79 -21.89
N ARG A 15 -38.33 6.81 -22.58
CA ARG A 15 -38.27 8.22 -22.16
C ARG A 15 -39.53 8.51 -21.34
N GLY A 16 -39.39 9.24 -20.24
CA GLY A 16 -40.49 9.79 -19.45
C GLY A 16 -39.94 10.60 -18.29
N ASN A 17 -40.58 11.74 -18.02
CA ASN A 17 -39.99 12.98 -17.51
C ASN A 17 -40.54 13.37 -16.12
N ALA A 18 -39.84 14.31 -15.48
CA ALA A 18 -40.34 15.37 -14.59
C ALA A 18 -40.73 15.07 -13.13
N GLY A 19 -40.36 16.04 -12.28
CA GLY A 19 -40.85 16.27 -10.91
C GLY A 19 -39.91 15.68 -9.87
N GLY A 20 -39.02 16.43 -9.20
CA GLY A 20 -39.22 17.75 -8.63
C GLY A 20 -39.60 17.57 -7.17
N GLU A 21 -38.62 17.52 -6.26
CA GLU A 21 -38.87 17.91 -4.87
C GLU A 21 -37.59 18.38 -4.20
N LYS A 22 -37.72 19.53 -3.56
CA LYS A 22 -36.71 20.24 -2.79
C LYS A 22 -36.32 19.41 -1.56
N ALA A 23 -35.08 19.60 -1.10
CA ALA A 23 -34.78 20.18 0.22
C ALA A 23 -33.35 19.81 0.63
N GLY A 24 -32.68 20.74 1.31
CA GLY A 24 -31.55 20.36 2.17
C GLY A 24 -30.22 21.00 1.84
N GLY A 25 -30.19 22.25 1.39
CA GLY A 25 -29.05 23.13 1.63
C GLY A 25 -28.90 23.40 3.14
N ARG A 26 -28.38 22.44 3.88
CA ARG A 26 -27.99 22.57 5.30
C ARG A 26 -26.88 21.57 5.57
N GLY A 27 -25.64 22.02 5.39
CA GLY A 27 -24.49 21.16 5.71
C GLY A 27 -23.10 21.73 5.49
N ASN A 28 -22.91 22.90 4.87
CA ASN A 28 -21.52 23.33 4.58
C ASN A 28 -20.80 23.98 5.78
N ALA A 29 -21.54 24.58 6.72
CA ALA A 29 -20.94 25.28 7.86
C ALA A 29 -20.25 24.34 8.87
N GLY A 30 -20.59 23.05 8.88
CA GLY A 30 -19.96 22.03 9.74
C GLY A 30 -18.68 21.47 9.12
N GLY A 31 -18.72 21.18 7.81
CA GLY A 31 -17.58 20.66 7.05
C GLY A 31 -16.44 21.66 6.94
N GLU A 32 -16.74 22.94 6.70
CA GLU A 32 -15.73 24.01 6.59
C GLU A 32 -15.02 24.27 7.92
N LYS A 33 -15.76 24.20 9.05
CA LYS A 33 -15.19 24.32 10.40
C LYS A 33 -14.34 23.09 10.74
N GLN A 34 -14.80 21.91 10.37
CA GLN A 34 -14.08 20.66 10.61
C GLN A 34 -12.77 20.61 9.79
N GLU A 35 -12.81 21.01 8.52
CA GLU A 35 -11.64 21.11 7.65
C GLU A 35 -10.65 22.18 8.16
N HIS A 36 -11.15 23.29 8.70
CA HIS A 36 -10.30 24.31 9.33
C HIS A 36 -9.62 23.77 10.60
N ILE A 37 -10.35 23.03 11.44
CA ILE A 37 -9.81 22.35 12.62
C ILE A 37 -8.76 21.30 12.22
N ASP A 38 -9.01 20.54 11.17
CA ASP A 38 -8.11 19.49 10.69
C ASP A 38 -6.85 20.09 10.04
N ARG A 39 -6.96 21.24 9.35
CA ARG A 39 -5.80 22.02 8.90
C ARG A 39 -4.97 22.55 10.06
N ILE A 40 -5.60 23.06 11.12
CA ILE A 40 -4.89 23.51 12.33
C ILE A 40 -4.19 22.34 13.03
N LYS A 41 -4.86 21.19 13.17
CA LYS A 41 -4.28 19.97 13.75
C LYS A 41 -3.11 19.45 12.92
N LEU A 42 -3.23 19.45 11.59
CA LEU A 42 -2.17 19.04 10.66
C LEU A 42 -0.97 20.00 10.71
N ALA A 43 -1.22 21.31 10.77
CA ALA A 43 -0.17 22.33 10.91
C ALA A 43 0.57 22.18 12.25
N ARG A 44 -0.13 21.93 13.35
CA ARG A 44 0.49 21.66 14.67
C ARG A 44 1.32 20.39 14.66
N ARG A 45 0.85 19.30 14.05
CA ARG A 45 1.64 18.06 13.91
C ARG A 45 2.89 18.29 13.08
N ARG A 46 2.80 19.02 11.96
CA ARG A 46 3.96 19.39 11.14
C ARG A 46 4.95 20.24 11.93
N LEU A 47 4.47 21.23 12.70
CA LEU A 47 5.34 22.07 13.53
C LEU A 47 6.02 21.28 14.65
N ILE A 48 5.34 20.32 15.27
CA ILE A 48 5.93 19.44 16.29
C ILE A 48 6.99 18.53 15.67
N ILE A 49 6.72 17.92 14.52
CA ILE A 49 7.68 17.05 13.81
C ILE A 49 8.89 17.86 13.33
N GLN A 50 8.67 19.04 12.75
CA GLN A 50 9.76 19.93 12.31
C GLN A 50 10.55 20.50 13.49
N GLY A 51 9.88 20.87 14.58
CA GLY A 51 10.52 21.31 15.82
C GLY A 51 11.38 20.21 16.45
N ALA A 52 10.86 18.99 16.53
CA ALA A 52 11.60 17.82 17.00
C ALA A 52 12.79 17.48 16.07
N ALA A 53 12.62 17.61 14.75
CA ALA A 53 13.72 17.42 13.82
C ALA A 53 14.81 18.49 14.01
N LEU A 54 14.44 19.76 14.19
CA LEU A 54 15.39 20.85 14.42
C LEU A 54 16.15 20.70 15.75
N THR A 55 15.50 20.25 16.82
CA THR A 55 16.18 20.01 18.10
C THR A 55 17.15 18.83 18.02
N VAL A 56 16.79 17.74 17.32
CA VAL A 56 17.69 16.60 17.09
C VAL A 56 18.89 17.02 16.24
N VAL A 57 18.67 17.80 15.18
CA VAL A 57 19.76 18.31 14.34
C VAL A 57 20.67 19.24 15.16
N ALA A 58 20.12 20.20 15.89
CA ALA A 58 20.91 21.11 16.73
C ALA A 58 21.71 20.37 17.81
N ALA A 59 21.11 19.37 18.47
CA ALA A 59 21.78 18.54 19.47
C ALA A 59 22.89 17.70 18.83
N SER A 60 22.65 17.11 17.65
CA SER A 60 23.67 16.32 16.93
C SER A 60 24.84 17.19 16.47
N VAL A 61 24.57 18.39 15.96
CA VAL A 61 25.60 19.35 15.54
C VAL A 61 26.37 19.85 16.76
N CYS A 62 25.68 20.20 17.85
CA CYS A 62 26.31 20.59 19.12
C CYS A 62 27.19 19.48 19.68
N PHE A 63 26.70 18.24 19.67
CA PHE A 63 27.46 17.06 20.07
C PHE A 63 28.70 16.88 19.19
N LEU A 64 28.57 16.94 17.87
CA LEU A 64 29.70 16.86 16.94
C LEU A 64 30.68 18.02 17.11
N GLN A 65 30.22 19.24 17.38
CA GLN A 65 31.05 20.41 17.67
C GLN A 65 31.82 20.23 18.98
N VAL A 66 31.19 19.72 20.03
CA VAL A 66 31.84 19.41 21.31
C VAL A 66 32.87 18.30 21.13
N MET A 67 32.53 17.26 20.37
CA MET A 67 33.44 16.16 20.04
C MET A 67 34.64 16.63 19.21
N ARG A 68 34.43 17.53 18.24
CA ARG A 68 35.49 18.19 17.47
C ARG A 68 36.37 19.10 18.33
N ARG A 69 35.78 19.93 19.20
CA ARG A 69 36.52 20.82 20.12
C ARG A 69 37.36 20.05 21.14
N ARG A 70 36.90 18.87 21.56
CA ARG A 70 37.63 18.01 22.50
C ARG A 70 38.85 17.31 21.89
N GLY A 71 39.06 17.38 20.57
CA GLY A 71 40.19 16.74 19.89
C GLY A 71 40.24 15.21 20.06
N ARG A 72 39.21 14.59 20.66
CA ARG A 72 39.08 13.15 20.85
C ARG A 72 38.60 12.55 19.53
N GLY A 73 39.54 12.31 18.62
CA GLY A 73 39.32 11.35 17.55
C GLY A 73 39.19 9.97 18.19
N TYR A 74 38.06 9.29 18.00
CA TYR A 74 38.02 7.88 18.32
C TYR A 74 39.02 7.16 17.43
N SER A 75 39.88 6.36 18.02
CA SER A 75 40.76 5.51 17.22
C SER A 75 39.92 4.52 16.40
N ALA A 76 40.45 4.04 15.29
CA ALA A 76 39.78 3.00 14.50
C ALA A 76 39.40 1.77 15.35
N GLN A 77 40.16 1.51 16.41
CA GLN A 77 39.95 0.44 17.36
C GLN A 77 38.76 0.69 18.31
N GLU A 78 38.53 1.93 18.74
CA GLU A 78 37.36 2.29 19.57
C GLU A 78 36.03 2.26 18.79
N LEU A 79 36.08 2.57 17.49
CA LEU A 79 34.90 2.48 16.61
C LEU A 79 34.69 1.09 16.01
N ALA A 80 35.66 0.18 16.14
CA ALA A 80 35.57 -1.18 15.60
C ALA A 80 34.29 -1.93 16.03
N PRO A 81 33.89 -1.96 17.32
CA PRO A 81 32.67 -2.66 17.72
C PRO A 81 31.40 -2.03 17.13
N LEU A 82 31.33 -0.70 17.05
CA LEU A 82 30.20 0.00 16.43
C LEU A 82 30.14 -0.29 14.92
N ARG A 83 31.27 -0.27 14.22
CA ARG A 83 31.35 -0.59 12.80
C ARG A 83 30.92 -2.02 12.51
N ALA A 84 31.33 -2.97 13.35
CA ALA A 84 30.89 -4.36 13.26
C ALA A 84 29.37 -4.48 13.45
N ALA A 85 28.81 -3.83 14.48
CA ALA A 85 27.37 -3.80 14.71
C ALA A 85 26.59 -3.19 13.53
N LEU A 86 27.10 -2.11 12.93
CA LEU A 86 26.50 -1.50 11.74
C LEU A 86 26.63 -2.40 10.50
N ALA A 87 27.74 -3.12 10.33
CA ALA A 87 27.91 -4.08 9.24
C ALA A 87 26.88 -5.23 9.35
N GLU A 88 26.68 -5.76 10.55
CA GLU A 88 25.65 -6.77 10.80
C GLU A 88 24.24 -6.23 10.57
N LEU A 89 23.94 -5.02 11.07
CA LEU A 89 22.65 -4.38 10.84
C LEU A 89 22.40 -4.15 9.34
N THR A 90 23.37 -3.61 8.61
CA THR A 90 23.25 -3.37 7.16
C THR A 90 23.14 -4.68 6.39
N SER A 91 23.84 -5.75 6.81
CA SER A 91 23.68 -7.09 6.25
C SER A 91 22.27 -7.63 6.49
N ALA A 92 21.75 -7.51 7.71
CA ALA A 92 20.39 -7.93 8.06
C ALA A 92 19.32 -7.15 7.31
N ILE A 93 19.50 -5.83 7.17
CA ILE A 93 18.61 -4.98 6.36
C ILE A 93 18.67 -5.41 4.90
N ARG A 94 19.85 -5.63 4.32
CA ARG A 94 20.00 -6.08 2.93
C ARG A 94 19.37 -7.45 2.71
N ALA A 95 19.55 -8.40 3.63
CA ALA A 95 18.87 -9.69 3.58
C ALA A 95 17.35 -9.52 3.68
N ALA A 96 16.88 -8.52 4.44
CA ALA A 96 15.48 -8.21 4.51
C ALA A 96 14.95 -7.47 3.27
N THR A 97 15.71 -6.59 2.64
CA THR A 97 15.24 -5.79 1.50
C THR A 97 15.59 -6.41 0.15
N ALA A 98 16.34 -7.52 0.14
CA ALA A 98 16.64 -8.26 -1.08
C ALA A 98 15.33 -8.61 -1.80
N PRO A 99 15.25 -8.37 -3.13
CA PRO A 99 14.10 -8.78 -3.90
C PRO A 99 13.94 -10.29 -3.77
N ALA A 100 12.79 -10.72 -3.26
CA ALA A 100 12.47 -12.14 -3.23
C ALA A 100 12.19 -12.57 -4.67
N GLU A 101 13.05 -13.41 -5.22
CA GLU A 101 12.78 -14.07 -6.50
C GLU A 101 11.42 -14.79 -6.40
N PRO A 102 10.50 -14.55 -7.33
CA PRO A 102 9.19 -15.19 -7.31
C PRO A 102 9.36 -16.70 -7.46
N HIS A 103 8.64 -17.45 -6.61
CA HIS A 103 8.68 -18.92 -6.65
C HIS A 103 8.26 -19.41 -8.05
N PRO A 104 8.98 -20.35 -8.68
CA PRO A 104 8.73 -20.77 -10.06
C PRO A 104 7.29 -21.27 -10.28
N ASP A 105 6.71 -21.93 -9.28
CA ASP A 105 5.35 -22.47 -9.35
C ASP A 105 4.24 -21.43 -9.05
N LEU A 106 4.58 -20.19 -8.66
CA LEU A 106 3.58 -19.19 -8.28
C LEU A 106 2.74 -18.74 -9.48
N TYR A 107 3.39 -18.44 -10.61
CA TYR A 107 2.71 -18.03 -11.83
C TYR A 107 1.71 -19.08 -12.34
N PRO A 108 2.10 -20.35 -12.60
CA PRO A 108 1.15 -21.35 -13.09
C PRO A 108 0.04 -21.62 -12.08
N THR A 109 0.33 -21.62 -10.78
CA THR A 109 -0.70 -21.87 -9.75
C THR A 109 -1.75 -20.76 -9.71
N VAL A 110 -1.36 -19.49 -9.85
CA VAL A 110 -2.32 -18.37 -9.88
C VAL A 110 -3.13 -18.38 -11.18
N MET A 111 -2.47 -18.63 -12.32
CA MET A 111 -3.11 -18.58 -13.65
C MET A 111 -4.09 -19.73 -13.92
N CYS A 112 -4.01 -20.82 -13.16
CA CYS A 112 -4.91 -21.98 -13.30
C CYS A 112 -6.19 -21.89 -12.46
N ILE A 113 -6.39 -20.83 -11.66
CA ILE A 113 -7.56 -20.76 -10.77
C ILE A 113 -8.81 -20.38 -11.57
N PRO A 114 -9.85 -21.24 -11.59
CA PRO A 114 -11.06 -20.98 -12.34
C PRO A 114 -11.93 -19.91 -11.66
N GLY A 115 -12.71 -19.17 -12.48
CA GLY A 115 -13.72 -18.23 -11.99
C GLY A 115 -13.27 -16.78 -11.81
N PHE A 116 -12.08 -16.43 -12.31
CA PHE A 116 -11.57 -15.06 -12.37
C PHE A 116 -11.14 -14.71 -13.79
N THR A 117 -11.15 -13.41 -14.11
CA THR A 117 -10.60 -12.88 -15.34
C THR A 117 -9.07 -12.89 -15.30
N ARG A 118 -8.42 -12.82 -16.47
CA ARG A 118 -6.95 -12.82 -16.54
C ARG A 118 -6.35 -11.57 -15.89
N GLU A 119 -7.03 -10.45 -16.00
CA GLU A 119 -6.65 -9.16 -15.41
C GLU A 119 -6.67 -9.23 -13.88
N GLU A 120 -7.74 -9.77 -13.30
CA GLU A 120 -7.85 -10.00 -11.85
C GLU A 120 -6.73 -10.93 -11.33
N LEU A 121 -6.42 -11.99 -12.06
CA LEU A 121 -5.34 -12.91 -11.70
C LEU A 121 -3.96 -12.26 -11.78
N LEU A 122 -3.72 -11.35 -12.74
CA LEU A 122 -2.47 -10.59 -12.83
C LEU A 122 -2.31 -9.58 -11.68
N VAL A 123 -3.40 -8.92 -11.27
CA VAL A 123 -3.40 -8.02 -10.10
C VAL A 123 -3.13 -8.82 -8.81
N ALA A 124 -3.73 -9.99 -8.68
CA ALA A 124 -3.46 -10.87 -7.54
C ALA A 124 -2.00 -11.34 -7.55
N LEU A 125 -1.46 -11.70 -8.72
CA LEU A 125 -0.08 -12.11 -8.88
C LEU A 125 0.91 -11.00 -8.50
N SER A 126 0.70 -9.76 -8.98
CA SER A 126 1.57 -8.63 -8.62
C SER A 126 1.58 -8.42 -7.10
N TYR A 127 0.40 -8.48 -6.47
CA TYR A 127 0.29 -8.41 -5.01
C TYR A 127 1.05 -9.54 -4.29
N LEU A 128 0.99 -10.77 -4.82
CA LEU A 128 1.68 -11.92 -4.23
C LEU A 128 3.20 -11.85 -4.39
N VAL A 129 3.70 -11.27 -5.48
CA VAL A 129 5.14 -11.07 -5.75
C VAL A 129 5.69 -9.91 -4.91
N ASP A 130 4.92 -8.85 -4.70
CA ASP A 130 5.36 -7.66 -3.95
C ASP A 130 5.64 -7.91 -2.45
N GLY A 131 5.16 -9.04 -1.91
CA GLY A 131 5.24 -9.33 -0.48
C GLY A 131 6.07 -10.55 -0.19
N ARG A 132 7.13 -10.38 0.62
CA ARG A 132 7.91 -11.50 1.12
C ARG A 132 7.03 -12.51 1.84
N GLY A 133 7.09 -13.76 1.37
CA GLY A 133 6.34 -14.87 1.93
C GLY A 133 4.85 -14.96 1.53
N ARG A 134 4.27 -13.95 0.85
CA ARG A 134 2.87 -14.02 0.39
C ARG A 134 2.68 -15.12 -0.64
N GLY A 135 3.56 -15.17 -1.66
CA GLY A 135 3.56 -16.23 -2.67
C GLY A 135 3.80 -17.63 -2.08
N ALA A 136 4.71 -17.77 -1.13
CA ALA A 136 4.97 -19.07 -0.48
C ALA A 136 3.77 -19.54 0.37
N ALA A 137 3.16 -18.63 1.13
CA ALA A 137 1.93 -18.94 1.87
C ALA A 137 0.78 -19.31 0.92
N PHE A 138 0.71 -18.70 -0.26
CA PHE A 138 -0.30 -19.00 -1.28
C PHE A 138 -0.14 -20.41 -1.85
N LEU A 139 1.11 -20.81 -2.07
CA LEU A 139 1.43 -22.16 -2.56
C LEU A 139 1.12 -23.24 -1.52
N ALA A 140 1.28 -22.94 -0.24
CA ALA A 140 0.97 -23.87 0.86
C ALA A 140 -0.54 -24.08 1.11
N MET A 141 -1.41 -23.20 0.62
CA MET A 141 -2.86 -23.30 0.80
C MET A 141 -3.51 -24.28 -0.19
N SER A 142 -4.66 -24.85 0.19
CA SER A 142 -5.48 -25.63 -0.74
C SER A 142 -6.19 -24.75 -1.77
N GLU A 143 -6.50 -25.32 -2.93
CA GLU A 143 -7.17 -24.62 -4.05
C GLU A 143 -8.42 -23.81 -3.68
N PRO A 144 -9.39 -24.32 -2.88
CA PRO A 144 -10.56 -23.51 -2.49
C PRO A 144 -10.16 -22.30 -1.61
N HIS A 145 -9.14 -22.42 -0.77
CA HIS A 145 -8.63 -21.31 0.04
C HIS A 145 -7.90 -20.29 -0.82
N ARG A 146 -7.14 -20.73 -1.83
CA ARG A 146 -6.49 -19.84 -2.81
C ARG A 146 -7.51 -18.96 -3.53
N ALA A 147 -8.62 -19.53 -3.99
CA ALA A 147 -9.69 -18.77 -4.64
C ALA A 147 -10.34 -17.73 -3.71
N LEU A 148 -10.60 -18.10 -2.45
CA LEU A 148 -11.10 -17.14 -1.45
C LEU A 148 -10.09 -16.02 -1.18
N TRP A 149 -8.80 -16.36 -1.15
CA TRP A 149 -7.77 -15.37 -0.88
C TRP A 149 -7.62 -14.37 -2.02
N ILE A 150 -7.72 -14.82 -3.28
CA ILE A 150 -7.79 -13.93 -4.45
C ILE A 150 -8.99 -12.98 -4.36
N LYS A 151 -10.19 -13.47 -4.02
CA LYS A 151 -11.37 -12.59 -3.81
C LYS A 151 -11.10 -11.51 -2.78
N HIS A 152 -10.44 -11.87 -1.67
CA HIS A 152 -10.09 -10.91 -0.63
C HIS A 152 -9.05 -9.88 -1.10
N ILE A 153 -8.06 -10.31 -1.89
CA ILE A 153 -7.06 -9.42 -2.48
C ILE A 153 -7.75 -8.41 -3.40
N LEU A 154 -8.59 -8.87 -4.31
CA LEU A 154 -9.31 -8.02 -5.28
C LEU A 154 -10.24 -7.04 -4.58
N ALA A 155 -11.00 -7.49 -3.58
CA ALA A 155 -11.88 -6.62 -2.79
C ALA A 155 -11.11 -5.50 -2.06
N LYS A 156 -9.84 -5.74 -1.70
CA LYS A 156 -8.99 -4.77 -1.02
C LYS A 156 -8.30 -3.79 -1.97
N GLN A 157 -8.12 -4.16 -3.23
CA GLN A 157 -7.47 -3.31 -4.24
C GLN A 157 -8.44 -2.34 -4.91
N GLU A 158 -9.73 -2.35 -4.53
CA GLU A 158 -10.80 -1.49 -5.10
C GLU A 158 -10.75 -1.41 -6.63
N ILE A 159 -10.87 -2.56 -7.30
CA ILE A 159 -11.20 -2.64 -8.74
C ILE A 159 -12.70 -2.87 -8.90
#